data_AF-A0A932E5V5-F1
#
_entry.id   AF-A0A932E5V5-F1
#
_cell.length_a   1.000
_cell.length_b   1.000
_cell.length_c   1.000
_cell.angle_alpha   90.00
_cell.angle_beta   90.00
_cell.angle_gamma   90.00
#
_symmetry.space_group_name_H-M   'P 1'
#
loop_
_entity.id
_entity.type
_entity.pdbx_description
1 polymer ?
#
loop_
_entity_poly.entity_id
_entity_poly.type
_entity_poly.pdbx_seq_one_letter_code
_entity_poly.pdbx_strand_id
1 'polypeptide(L)'
;MKPLPLLALLALTAAAFAGAAELTVTAKGGKGEPVADATVALIPLDAPVPPPAPDQRTEIAQRNQEYTSYVTIAQAGSRVFFPNKDSVQHHVYSLSKAKKFELPLYN
;
A
#
# COMPACT_ATOMS: atom_id res chain seq x y z
N MET A 1 -0.12 -13.21 49.74
CA MET A 1 -1.17 -12.83 48.77
C MET A 1 -0.47 -12.36 47.51
N LYS A 2 -0.72 -12.99 46.35
CA LYS A 2 0.02 -12.72 45.09
C LYS A 2 -0.43 -11.35 44.51
N PRO A 3 0.47 -10.39 44.21
CA PRO A 3 0.12 -9.07 43.68
C PRO A 3 -0.27 -9.09 42.18
N LEU A 4 -0.92 -10.17 41.75
CA LEU A 4 -1.35 -10.40 40.38
C LEU A 4 -2.32 -9.33 39.82
N PRO A 5 -3.29 -8.79 40.59
CA PRO A 5 -4.20 -7.79 40.03
C PRO A 5 -3.55 -6.42 39.84
N LEU A 6 -2.55 -6.07 40.65
CA LEU A 6 -1.85 -4.78 40.55
C LEU A 6 -0.91 -4.74 39.34
N LEU A 7 -0.19 -5.83 39.07
CA LEU A 7 0.63 -5.94 37.85
C LEU A 7 -0.23 -5.91 36.57
N ALA A 8 -1.40 -6.56 36.59
CA ALA A 8 -2.31 -6.57 35.44
C ALA A 8 -2.86 -5.16 35.15
N LEU A 9 -3.18 -4.38 36.18
CA LEU A 9 -3.66 -3.01 36.03
C LEU A 9 -2.56 -2.06 35.52
N LEU A 10 -1.32 -2.24 35.99
CA LEU A 10 -0.16 -1.46 35.52
C LEU A 10 0.21 -1.78 34.06
N ALA A 11 0.05 -3.02 33.62
CA ALA A 11 0.25 -3.41 32.24
C ALA A 11 -0.82 -2.83 31.30
N LEU A 12 -2.08 -2.73 31.76
CA LEU A 12 -3.17 -2.11 30.99
C LEU A 12 -2.95 -0.60 30.79
N THR A 13 -2.45 0.11 31.79
CA THR A 13 -2.20 1.56 31.67
C THR A 13 -0.99 1.88 30.79
N ALA A 14 0.04 1.03 30.78
CA ALA A 14 1.21 1.21 29.90
C ALA A 14 0.85 1.03 28.41
N ALA A 15 -0.08 0.12 28.08
CA ALA A 15 -0.55 -0.09 26.70
C ALA A 15 -1.34 1.11 26.14
N ALA A 16 -1.91 1.96 27.01
CA ALA A 16 -2.66 3.15 26.59
C ALA A 16 -1.76 4.32 26.11
N PHE A 17 -0.43 4.23 26.31
CA PHE A 17 0.54 5.24 25.87
C PHE A 17 1.21 4.93 24.52
N ALA A 18 0.60 4.09 23.69
CA ALA A 18 1.00 3.98 22.29
C ALA A 18 0.51 5.21 21.50
N GLY A 19 1.24 6.34 21.61
CA GLY A 19 0.96 7.54 20.83
C GLY A 19 1.43 7.37 19.39
N ALA A 20 0.50 7.32 18.44
CA ALA A 20 0.84 7.42 17.03
C ALA A 20 1.26 8.86 16.70
N ALA A 21 2.44 9.05 16.10
CA ALA A 21 2.83 10.35 15.58
C ALA A 21 2.07 10.63 14.27
N GLU A 22 1.53 11.84 14.13
CA GLU A 22 0.90 12.29 12.89
C GLU A 22 1.94 12.88 11.94
N LEU A 23 1.88 12.49 10.67
CA LEU A 23 2.72 13.04 9.60
C LEU A 23 1.83 13.53 8.46
N THR A 24 1.94 14.81 8.13
CA THR A 24 1.32 15.40 6.94
C THR A 24 2.41 15.72 5.91
N VAL A 25 2.23 15.26 4.66
CA VAL A 25 3.15 15.51 3.55
C VAL A 25 2.41 16.29 2.46
N THR A 26 3.03 17.34 1.93
CA THR A 26 2.51 18.11 0.79
C THR A 26 3.59 18.23 -0.28
N ALA A 27 3.36 17.65 -1.46
CA ALA A 27 4.27 17.74 -2.59
C ALA A 27 3.96 19.00 -3.41
N LYS A 28 4.94 19.90 -3.55
CA LYS A 28 4.83 21.13 -4.33
C LYS A 28 5.98 21.24 -5.34
N GLY A 29 5.67 21.77 -6.52
CA GLY A 29 6.65 22.10 -7.55
C GLY A 29 7.36 23.43 -7.28
N GLY A 30 8.17 23.86 -8.24
CA GLY A 30 9.11 24.99 -8.08
C GLY A 30 8.44 26.35 -7.85
N LYS A 31 7.16 26.50 -8.20
CA LYS A 31 6.38 27.73 -7.98
C LYS A 31 5.33 27.56 -6.87
N GLY A 32 5.39 26.48 -6.10
CA GLY A 32 4.47 26.19 -5.00
C GLY A 32 3.17 25.50 -5.40
N GLU A 33 3.00 25.17 -6.68
CA GLU A 33 1.87 24.42 -7.22
C GLU A 33 1.87 22.97 -6.73
N PRO A 34 0.70 22.33 -6.50
CA PRO A 34 0.65 20.91 -6.15
C PRO A 34 1.23 20.03 -7.26
N VAL A 35 1.95 18.97 -6.87
CA VAL A 35 2.42 17.94 -7.81
C VAL A 35 1.34 16.88 -7.97
N ALA A 36 0.77 16.75 -9.17
CA ALA A 36 -0.19 15.70 -9.49
C ALA A 36 0.46 14.30 -9.39
N ASP A 37 -0.33 13.32 -8.94
CA ASP A 37 0.06 11.92 -8.84
C ASP A 37 1.33 11.64 -8.02
N ALA A 38 1.72 12.57 -7.14
CA ALA A 38 2.84 12.39 -6.24
C ALA A 38 2.57 11.21 -5.29
N THR A 39 3.52 10.27 -5.24
CA THR A 39 3.47 9.15 -4.29
C THR A 39 4.46 9.37 -3.16
N VAL A 40 4.06 8.96 -1.96
CA VAL A 40 4.87 9.06 -0.76
C VAL A 40 4.90 7.69 -0.12
N ALA A 41 6.09 7.24 0.26
CA ALA A 41 6.28 6.00 1.00
C ALA A 41 7.07 6.30 2.28
N LEU A 42 6.69 5.63 3.36
CA LEU A 42 7.46 5.64 4.61
C LEU A 42 8.32 4.38 4.64
N ILE A 43 9.63 4.58 4.72
CA ILE A 43 10.62 3.51 4.76
C ILE A 43 11.30 3.61 6.13
N PRO A 44 11.26 2.56 6.97
CA PRO A 44 11.95 2.58 8.25
C PRO A 44 13.47 2.74 8.04
N LEU A 45 14.11 3.56 8.89
CA LEU A 45 15.55 3.80 8.81
C LEU A 45 16.35 2.67 9.45
N ASP A 46 15.94 2.26 10.66
CA ASP A 46 16.70 1.33 11.51
C ASP A 46 15.95 0.01 11.77
N ALA A 47 14.98 -0.32 10.92
CA ALA A 47 14.20 -1.54 11.03
C ALA A 47 13.87 -2.13 9.64
N PRO A 48 13.60 -3.44 9.54
CA PRO A 48 13.06 -4.02 8.32
C PRO A 48 11.71 -3.39 7.96
N VAL A 49 11.44 -3.28 6.65
CA VAL A 49 10.08 -2.97 6.17
C VAL A 49 9.14 -4.08 6.66
N PRO A 50 8.03 -3.76 7.34
CA PRO A 50 7.04 -4.77 7.73
C PRO A 50 6.53 -5.57 6.52
N PRO A 51 5.98 -6.78 6.70
CA PRO A 51 5.27 -7.43 5.60
C PRO A 51 4.00 -6.65 5.23
N PRO A 52 3.49 -6.78 3.99
CA PRO A 52 2.20 -6.22 3.62
C PRO A 52 1.08 -6.82 4.45
N ALA A 53 -0.01 -6.05 4.64
CA ALA A 53 -1.16 -6.56 5.38
C ALA A 53 -1.78 -7.76 4.63
N PRO A 54 -2.12 -8.88 5.33
CA PRO A 54 -2.56 -10.12 4.69
C PRO A 54 -3.75 -9.96 3.74
N ASP A 55 -4.68 -9.07 4.09
CA ASP A 55 -5.93 -8.85 3.36
C ASP A 55 -5.90 -7.60 2.47
N GLN A 56 -4.71 -7.04 2.24
CA GLN A 56 -4.56 -5.88 1.36
C GLN A 56 -4.81 -6.30 -0.10
N ARG A 57 -5.99 -5.94 -0.60
CA ARG A 57 -6.36 -6.15 -2.00
C ARG A 57 -6.07 -4.88 -2.81
N THR A 58 -5.02 -4.94 -3.62
CA THR A 58 -4.70 -3.90 -4.60
C THR A 58 -5.19 -4.32 -5.98
N GLU A 59 -6.00 -3.48 -6.63
CA GLU A 59 -6.60 -3.77 -7.93
C GLU A 59 -6.25 -2.68 -8.95
N ILE A 60 -5.85 -3.10 -10.15
CA ILE A 60 -5.63 -2.25 -11.33
C ILE A 60 -6.56 -2.80 -12.42
N ALA A 61 -7.82 -2.39 -12.40
CA ALA A 61 -8.83 -2.92 -13.31
C ALA A 61 -8.71 -2.32 -14.72
N GLN A 62 -9.08 -3.08 -15.74
CA GLN A 62 -9.29 -2.57 -17.10
C GLN A 62 -10.78 -2.27 -17.30
N ARG A 63 -11.13 -1.05 -17.70
CA ARG A 63 -12.50 -0.61 -17.95
C ARG A 63 -12.49 0.52 -18.98
N ASN A 64 -13.42 0.48 -19.91
CA ASN A 64 -13.49 1.39 -21.06
C ASN A 64 -12.17 1.41 -21.86
N GLN A 65 -11.50 0.26 -21.96
CA GLN A 65 -10.20 0.09 -22.63
C GLN A 65 -9.06 0.88 -21.99
N GLU A 66 -9.20 1.26 -20.72
CA GLU A 66 -8.18 1.95 -19.93
C GLU A 66 -7.98 1.26 -18.58
N TYR A 67 -6.86 1.54 -17.91
CA TYR A 67 -6.71 1.18 -16.50
C TYR A 67 -7.45 2.16 -15.60
N THR A 68 -8.13 1.67 -14.55
CA THR A 68 -8.93 2.52 -13.64
C THR A 68 -8.13 3.51 -12.80
N SER A 69 -6.81 3.40 -12.76
CA SER A 69 -5.93 4.30 -12.01
C SER A 69 -4.64 4.52 -12.76
N TYR A 70 -4.24 5.79 -12.88
CA TYR A 70 -2.98 6.17 -13.51
C TYR A 70 -1.77 5.72 -12.69
N VAL A 71 -1.86 5.83 -11.36
CA VAL A 71 -0.85 5.35 -10.42
C VAL A 71 -1.50 4.49 -9.34
N THR A 72 -0.87 3.36 -9.01
CA THR A 72 -1.28 2.47 -7.92
C THR A 72 -0.07 2.12 -7.08
N ILE A 73 -0.21 2.25 -5.75
CA ILE A 73 0.84 1.93 -4.79
C ILE A 73 0.58 0.54 -4.21
N ALA A 74 1.59 -0.33 -4.29
CA ALA A 74 1.58 -1.65 -3.67
C ALA A 74 2.90 -1.88 -2.94
N GLN A 75 2.83 -2.51 -1.78
CA GLN A 75 4.01 -2.90 -1.03
C GLN A 75 4.65 -4.14 -1.65
N ALA A 76 5.97 -4.26 -1.56
CA ALA A 76 6.68 -5.44 -2.03
C ALA A 76 6.14 -6.70 -1.32
N GLY A 77 5.83 -7.74 -2.10
CA GLY A 77 5.20 -8.97 -1.60
C GLY A 77 3.66 -8.96 -1.63
N SER A 78 3.01 -7.81 -1.85
CA SER A 78 1.56 -7.75 -2.03
C SER A 78 1.12 -8.42 -3.33
N ARG A 79 -0.13 -8.92 -3.35
CA ARG A 79 -0.80 -9.35 -4.57
C ARG A 79 -1.48 -8.14 -5.22
N VAL A 80 -1.29 -8.01 -6.53
CA VAL A 80 -1.98 -7.02 -7.37
C VAL A 80 -2.85 -7.76 -8.36
N PHE A 81 -4.12 -7.39 -8.43
CA PHE A 81 -5.09 -8.00 -9.32
C PHE A 81 -5.34 -7.08 -10.52
N PHE A 82 -5.38 -7.68 -11.71
CA PHE A 82 -5.69 -6.97 -12.95
C PHE A 82 -7.00 -7.53 -13.53
N PRO A 83 -8.17 -7.28 -12.93
CA PRO A 83 -9.41 -7.76 -13.52
C PRO A 83 -9.70 -7.00 -14.81
N ASN A 84 -10.11 -7.74 -15.83
CA ASN A 84 -10.67 -7.16 -17.02
C ASN A 84 -12.19 -6.98 -16.79
N LYS A 85 -12.69 -5.76 -17.01
CA LYS A 85 -14.12 -5.38 -16.89
C LYS A 85 -14.68 -4.87 -18.21
N ASP A 86 -13.94 -5.08 -19.30
CA ASP A 86 -14.36 -4.80 -20.66
C ASP A 86 -14.91 -6.06 -21.33
N SER A 87 -15.57 -5.87 -22.48
CA SER A 87 -15.98 -6.97 -23.35
C SER A 87 -14.88 -7.44 -24.31
N VAL A 88 -13.79 -6.67 -24.41
CA VAL A 88 -12.62 -7.00 -25.21
C VAL A 88 -11.56 -7.67 -24.34
N GLN A 89 -10.77 -8.56 -24.94
CA GLN A 89 -9.66 -9.20 -24.24
C GLN A 89 -8.48 -8.25 -24.14
N HIS A 90 -7.79 -8.30 -23.00
CA HIS A 90 -6.60 -7.51 -22.76
C HIS A 90 -5.39 -8.40 -22.49
N HIS A 91 -4.22 -7.91 -22.87
CA HIS A 91 -2.94 -8.53 -22.56
C HIS A 91 -2.14 -7.59 -21.66
N VAL A 92 -1.87 -8.01 -20.43
CA VAL A 92 -1.16 -7.21 -19.43
C VAL A 92 0.21 -7.81 -19.16
N TYR A 93 1.28 -7.02 -19.27
CA TYR A 93 2.63 -7.49 -19.03
C TYR A 93 3.49 -6.41 -18.36
N SER A 94 4.58 -6.84 -17.74
CA SER A 94 5.63 -5.95 -17.25
C SER A 94 6.99 -6.45 -17.73
N LEU A 95 7.77 -5.54 -18.31
CA LEU A 95 9.16 -5.76 -18.68
C LEU A 95 10.13 -5.21 -17.62
N SER A 96 9.60 -4.65 -16.53
CA SER A 96 10.39 -3.99 -15.50
C SER A 96 11.34 -4.97 -14.80
N LYS A 97 12.52 -4.48 -14.39
CA LYS A 97 13.47 -5.28 -13.59
C LYS A 97 12.88 -5.68 -12.23
N ALA A 98 12.00 -4.85 -11.66
CA ALA A 98 11.40 -5.09 -10.36
C ALA A 98 10.56 -6.39 -10.34
N LYS A 99 9.74 -6.60 -11.37
CA LYS A 99 8.99 -7.84 -11.57
C LYS A 99 8.56 -7.97 -13.03
N LYS A 100 9.11 -8.96 -13.72
CA LYS A 100 8.63 -9.36 -15.06
C LYS A 100 7.44 -10.31 -14.92
N PHE A 101 6.40 -10.10 -15.72
CA PHE A 101 5.25 -11.00 -15.80
C PHE A 101 4.48 -10.80 -17.10
N GLU A 102 3.64 -11.77 -17.43
CA GLU A 102 2.73 -11.76 -18.57
C GLU A 102 1.40 -12.40 -18.15
N LEU A 103 0.30 -11.70 -18.42
CA LEU A 103 -1.08 -12.18 -18.32
C LEU A 103 -1.64 -12.22 -19.76
N PRO A 104 -1.57 -13.36 -20.44
CA PRO A 104 -1.99 -13.49 -21.84
C PRO A 104 -3.49 -13.22 -21.96
N LEU A 105 -3.98 -12.93 -23.18
CA LEU A 105 -5.36 -12.51 -23.47
C LEU A 105 -6.42 -13.18 -22.59
N TYR A 106 -7.11 -12.37 -21.78
CA TYR A 106 -8.13 -12.82 -20.83
C TYR A 106 -9.29 -11.83 -20.75
N ASN A 107 -10.42 -12.33 -20.25
CA ASN A 107 -11.62 -11.56 -19.91
C ASN A 107 -11.74 -11.38 -18.41
#